data_AF-A0A354IV26-F1
#
_entry.id   AF-A0A354IV26-F1
#
_cell.length_a   1.000
_cell.length_b   1.000
_cell.length_c   1.000
_cell.angle_alpha   90.00
_cell.angle_beta   90.00
_cell.angle_gamma   90.00
#
_symmetry.space_group_name_H-M   'P 1'
#
loop_
_entity.id
_entity.type
_entity.pdbx_description
1 polymer ?
#
loop_
_entity_poly.entity_id
_entity_poly.type
_entity_poly.pdbx_seq_one_letter_code
_entity_poly.pdbx_strand_id
1 'polypeptide(L)'
;PALLREAVEGQEMATFDRAHFKGYGTSSLEFETVYYVKSGDYGVYMDVQQAINVFLFERFAEQDIPFAYPTQLLKLDQPDEWMTVARPEERRAANG
;
A
#
# COMPACT_ATOMS: atom_id res chain seq x y z
N PRO A 1 -8.22 -2.26 12.81
CA PRO A 1 -8.72 -1.28 13.81
C PRO A 1 -8.23 -1.53 15.25
N ALA A 2 -8.30 -2.75 15.76
CA ALA A 2 -7.86 -3.07 17.12
C ALA A 2 -6.38 -2.78 17.37
N LEU A 3 -5.49 -3.18 16.44
CA LEU A 3 -4.06 -2.92 16.56
C LEU A 3 -3.71 -1.42 16.55
N LEU A 4 -4.46 -0.60 15.81
CA LEU A 4 -4.32 0.86 15.79
C LEU A 4 -4.72 1.47 17.14
N ARG A 5 -5.79 0.95 17.75
CA ARG A 5 -6.19 1.34 19.10
C ARG A 5 -5.09 0.99 20.11
N GLU A 6 -4.60 -0.24 20.08
CA GLU A 6 -3.54 -0.72 20.96
C GLU A 6 -2.28 0.15 20.86
N ALA A 7 -1.86 0.50 19.64
CA ALA A 7 -0.71 1.36 19.41
C ALA A 7 -0.84 2.73 20.09
N VAL A 8 -2.03 3.33 20.04
CA VAL A 8 -2.33 4.63 20.65
C VAL A 8 -2.51 4.52 22.16
N GLU A 9 -3.28 3.55 22.64
CA GLU A 9 -3.56 3.34 24.06
C GLU A 9 -2.29 2.93 24.84
N GLY A 10 -1.29 2.36 24.15
CA GLY A 10 0.05 2.11 24.70
C GLY A 10 0.87 3.39 24.97
N GLN A 11 0.48 4.55 24.44
CA GLN A 11 1.19 5.81 24.66
C GLN A 11 0.54 6.61 25.79
N GLU A 12 1.27 6.81 26.89
CA GLU A 12 0.77 7.54 28.07
C GLU A 12 0.29 8.97 27.72
N MET A 13 0.97 9.63 26.78
CA MET A 13 0.65 10.99 26.35
C MET A 13 -0.42 11.07 25.27
N ALA A 14 -1.06 9.96 24.90
CA ALA A 14 -2.15 9.93 23.93
C ALA A 14 -3.48 9.47 24.56
N THR A 15 -4.58 9.91 23.96
CA THR A 15 -5.93 9.40 24.20
C THR A 15 -6.52 8.99 22.87
N PHE A 16 -6.83 7.70 22.73
CA PHE A 16 -7.51 7.18 21.55
C PHE A 16 -8.94 7.70 21.44
N ASP A 17 -9.36 8.08 20.23
CA ASP A 17 -10.75 8.42 19.93
C ASP A 17 -11.39 7.36 19.02
N ARG A 18 -10.86 7.17 17.81
CA ARG A 18 -11.43 6.25 16.82
C ARG A 18 -10.41 5.69 15.85
N ALA A 19 -10.72 4.52 15.29
CA ALA A 19 -10.00 3.91 14.20
C ALA A 19 -10.97 3.14 13.29
N HIS A 20 -10.93 3.41 11.99
CA HIS A 20 -11.85 2.82 11.02
C HIS A 20 -11.12 2.35 9.77
N PHE A 21 -11.66 1.29 9.14
CA PHE A 21 -11.37 1.03 7.74
C PHE A 21 -12.07 2.10 6.92
N LYS A 22 -11.29 2.99 6.30
CA LYS A 22 -11.77 4.15 5.55
C LYS A 22 -12.24 3.74 4.16
N GLY A 23 -11.54 2.79 3.53
CA GLY A 23 -11.87 2.29 2.21
C GLY A 23 -10.67 1.72 1.48
N TYR A 24 -10.84 1.55 0.17
CA TYR A 24 -9.80 1.08 -0.72
C TYR A 24 -9.06 2.27 -1.35
N GLY A 25 -7.75 2.31 -1.19
CA GLY A 25 -6.86 3.18 -1.97
C GLY A 25 -6.49 2.55 -3.31
N THR A 26 -5.71 3.25 -4.14
CA THR A 26 -5.32 2.78 -5.48
C THR A 26 -4.63 1.41 -5.49
N SER A 27 -3.90 1.09 -4.42
CA SER A 27 -3.18 -0.19 -4.25
C SER A 27 -3.08 -0.63 -2.79
N SER A 28 -3.98 -0.14 -1.93
CA SER A 28 -3.89 -0.30 -0.48
C SER A 28 -5.27 -0.39 0.17
N LEU A 29 -5.32 -0.94 1.39
CA LEU A 29 -6.43 -0.74 2.31
C LEU A 29 -6.11 0.46 3.19
N GLU A 30 -7.01 1.43 3.24
CA GLU A 30 -6.81 2.64 4.04
C GLU A 30 -7.52 2.50 5.38
N PHE A 31 -6.75 2.72 6.45
CA PHE A 31 -7.28 2.86 7.80
C PHE A 31 -7.00 4.28 8.29
N GLU A 32 -7.98 4.88 8.97
CA GLU A 32 -7.85 6.20 9.57
C GLU A 32 -7.96 6.07 11.09
N THR A 33 -7.04 6.73 11.81
CA THR A 33 -7.01 6.75 13.28
C THR A 33 -6.97 8.19 13.76
N VAL A 34 -7.78 8.50 14.77
CA VAL A 34 -7.81 9.81 15.43
C VAL A 34 -7.53 9.62 16.91
N TYR A 35 -6.65 10.46 17.43
CA TYR A 35 -6.23 10.48 18.82
C TYR A 35 -5.81 11.90 19.22
N TYR A 36 -5.81 12.17 20.52
CA TYR A 36 -5.41 13.44 21.09
C TYR A 36 -4.10 13.27 21.86
N VAL A 37 -3.15 14.19 21.65
CA VAL A 37 -1.94 14.27 22.48
C VAL A 37 -2.21 15.20 23.65
N LYS A 38 -1.85 14.76 24.86
CA LYS A 38 -2.13 15.45 26.14
C LYS A 38 -1.24 16.68 26.39
N SER A 39 -0.44 17.08 25.40
CA SER A 39 0.47 18.21 25.45
C SER A 39 0.32 19.06 24.18
N GLY A 40 0.45 20.38 24.33
CA GLY A 40 0.59 21.30 23.20
C GLY A 40 2.03 21.40 22.67
N ASP A 41 2.98 20.72 23.32
CA ASP A 41 4.37 20.67 22.88
C ASP A 41 4.51 19.79 21.62
N TYR A 42 5.12 20.36 20.58
CA TYR A 42 5.28 19.67 19.30
C TYR A 42 6.25 18.49 19.37
N GLY A 43 7.29 18.57 20.21
CA GLY A 43 8.22 17.46 20.44
C GLY A 43 7.50 16.26 21.03
N VAL A 44 6.67 16.48 22.05
CA VAL A 44 5.84 15.41 22.64
C VAL A 44 4.90 14.79 21.62
N TYR A 45 4.29 15.60 20.76
CA TYR A 45 3.47 15.08 19.65
C TYR A 45 4.27 14.17 18.71
N MET A 46 5.48 14.61 18.32
CA MET A 46 6.33 13.85 17.42
C MET A 46 6.80 12.53 18.05
N ASP A 47 7.15 12.54 19.34
CA ASP A 47 7.55 11.34 20.08
C ASP A 47 6.41 10.32 20.15
N VAL A 48 5.19 10.77 20.46
CA VAL A 48 3.99 9.92 20.47
C VAL A 48 3.73 9.31 19.10
N GLN A 49 3.79 10.12 18.03
CA GLN A 49 3.56 9.65 16.67
C GLN A 49 4.63 8.64 16.23
N GLN A 50 5.90 8.89 16.57
CA GLN A 50 6.99 7.96 16.30
C GLN A 50 6.76 6.63 17.01
N ALA A 51 6.42 6.65 18.30
CA ALA A 51 6.19 5.44 19.09
C ALA A 51 5.04 4.59 18.51
N ILE A 52 3.92 5.23 18.11
CA ILE A 52 2.80 4.57 17.43
C ILE A 52 3.27 3.91 16.12
N ASN A 53 4.02 4.63 15.29
CA ASN A 53 4.46 4.14 13.98
C ASN A 53 5.45 2.96 14.11
N VAL A 54 6.41 3.05 15.03
CA VAL A 54 7.37 1.96 15.30
C VAL A 54 6.65 0.73 15.83
N PHE A 55 5.73 0.89 16.77
CA PHE A 55 4.91 -0.21 17.26
C PHE A 55 4.15 -0.91 16.13
N LEU A 56 3.48 -0.15 15.25
CA LEU A 56 2.75 -0.72 14.11
C LEU A 56 3.70 -1.45 13.15
N PHE A 57 4.87 -0.89 12.88
CA PHE A 57 5.88 -1.51 12.02
C PHE A 57 6.33 -2.87 12.56
N GLU A 58 6.68 -2.94 13.85
CA GLU A 58 7.09 -4.18 14.51
C GLU A 58 5.97 -5.22 14.52
N ARG A 59 4.75 -4.81 14.91
CA ARG A 59 3.59 -5.71 14.99
C ARG A 59 3.13 -6.23 13.64
N PHE A 60 3.31 -5.44 12.56
CA PHE A 60 3.05 -5.89 11.20
C PHE A 60 4.08 -6.92 10.75
N ALA A 61 5.37 -6.69 11.06
CA ALA A 61 6.43 -7.65 10.77
C ALA A 61 6.22 -8.99 11.49
N GLU A 62 5.80 -8.98 12.76
CA GLU A 62 5.48 -10.19 13.53
C GLU A 62 4.30 -10.99 12.98
N GLN A 63 3.37 -10.33 12.28
CA GLN A 63 2.14 -10.94 11.76
C GLN A 63 2.20 -11.19 10.25
N ASP A 64 3.38 -11.03 9.62
CA ASP A 64 3.57 -11.12 8.18
C ASP A 64 2.60 -10.23 7.38
N ILE A 65 2.28 -9.04 7.91
CA ILE A 65 1.43 -8.05 7.26
C ILE A 65 2.33 -7.13 6.42
N PRO A 66 2.30 -7.22 5.08
CA PRO A 66 3.11 -6.34 4.25
C PRO A 66 2.53 -4.92 4.24
N PHE A 67 3.41 -3.92 4.24
CA PHE A 67 3.00 -2.56 3.86
C PHE A 67 2.65 -2.52 2.38
N ALA A 68 1.60 -1.79 2.04
CA ALA A 68 1.19 -1.61 0.66
C ALA A 68 2.21 -0.77 -0.10
N TYR A 69 2.66 -1.29 -1.25
CA TYR A 69 3.49 -0.55 -2.20
C TYR A 69 2.65 -0.21 -3.44
N PRO A 70 2.85 0.97 -4.06
CA PRO A 70 2.21 1.30 -5.32
C PRO A 70 2.41 0.19 -6.34
N THR A 71 1.32 -0.45 -6.76
CA THR A 71 1.35 -1.56 -7.72
C THR A 71 0.69 -1.12 -9.01
N GLN A 72 1.36 -1.37 -10.14
CA GLN A 72 0.82 -1.11 -11.47
C GLN A 72 0.86 -2.39 -12.31
N LEU A 73 -0.28 -2.76 -12.89
CA LEU A 73 -0.34 -3.83 -13.88
C LEU A 73 0.08 -3.27 -15.25
N LEU A 74 1.22 -3.73 -15.76
CA LEU A 74 1.63 -3.41 -17.13
C LEU A 74 1.04 -4.44 -18.10
N LYS A 75 0.07 -4.02 -18.93
CA LYS A 75 -0.38 -4.82 -20.07
C LYS A 75 0.61 -4.64 -21.22
N LEU A 76 1.36 -5.68 -21.55
CA LEU A 76 2.20 -5.71 -22.75
C LEU A 76 1.36 -6.22 -23.92
N ASP A 77 1.02 -5.34 -24.87
CA ASP A 77 0.54 -5.80 -26.18
C ASP A 77 1.76 -6.28 -26.96
N GLN A 78 1.89 -7.59 -27.15
CA GLN A 78 2.77 -8.12 -28.18
C GLN A 78 2.09 -7.84 -29.53
N PRO A 79 2.71 -7.10 -30.46
CA PRO A 79 2.19 -7.05 -31.82
C PRO A 79 2.11 -8.49 -32.34
N ASP A 80 0.98 -8.83 -32.94
CA ASP A 80 0.73 -10.13 -33.56
C ASP A 80 1.88 -10.50 -34.52
N GLU A 81 2.86 -11.28 -34.04
CA GLU A 81 3.99 -11.74 -34.86
C GLU A 81 3.53 -12.62 -36.04
N TRP A 82 2.29 -13.12 -36.00
CA TRP A 82 1.66 -13.82 -37.12
C TRP A 82 1.27 -12.89 -38.29
N MET A 83 1.30 -11.57 -38.12
CA MET A 83 1.13 -10.60 -39.21
C MET A 83 2.44 -10.24 -39.95
N THR A 84 3.61 -10.63 -39.43
CA THR A 84 4.92 -10.37 -40.08
C THR A 84 5.47 -11.57 -40.84
N VAL A 85 4.88 -12.76 -40.69
CA VAL A 85 5.17 -13.89 -41.57
C VAL A 85 4.39 -13.69 -42.86
N ALA A 86 5.06 -13.12 -43.88
CA ALA A 86 4.50 -13.05 -45.23
C ALA A 86 3.89 -14.41 -45.60
N ARG A 87 2.65 -14.37 -46.10
CA ARG A 87 1.88 -15.58 -46.41
C ARG A 87 2.72 -16.43 -47.39
N PRO A 88 2.84 -17.75 -47.17
CA PRO A 88 3.59 -18.64 -48.07
C PRO A 88 3.17 -18.53 -49.56
N GLU A 89 1.97 -18.00 -49.78
CA GLU A 89 1.31 -17.75 -51.05
C GLU A 89 2.04 -16.72 -51.94
N GLU A 90 2.76 -15.76 -51.34
CA GLU A 90 3.50 -14.72 -52.09
C GLU A 90 4.87 -15.18 -52.58
N ARG A 91 5.45 -16.26 -52.02
CA ARG A 91 6.74 -16.82 -52.49
C ARG A 91 6.64 -17.60 -53.80
N ARG A 92 5.44 -18.01 -54.22
CA ARG A 92 5.24 -18.79 -55.45
C ARG A 92 4.99 -17.93 -56.70
N ALA A 93 4.65 -16.64 -56.53
CA ALA A 93 4.40 -15.73 -57.66
C ALA A 93 5.68 -15.05 -58.21
N ALA A 94 6.82 -15.17 -57.51
CA ALA A 94 8.07 -14.51 -57.91
C ALA A 94 9.07 -15.45 -58.64
N ASN A 95 8.78 -16.75 -58.74
CA ASN A 95 9.64 -17.75 -59.39
C ASN A 95 8.92 -18.52 -60.53
N GLY A 96 7.87 -17.92 -61.12
CA GLY A 96 7.15 -18.46 -62.26
C GLY A 96 7.34 -17.58 -63.50
#